data_AF-A0A2K0WN38-F1
#
_entry.id   AF-A0A2K0WN38-F1
#
_cell.length_a   1.000
_cell.length_b   1.000
_cell.length_c   1.000
_cell.angle_alpha   90.00
_cell.angle_beta   90.00
_cell.angle_gamma   90.00
#
_symmetry.space_group_name_H-M   'P 1'
#
loop_
_entity.id
_entity.type
_entity.pdbx_description
1 polymer ?
#
loop_
_entity_poly.entity_id
_entity_poly.type
_entity_poly.pdbx_seq_one_letter_code
_entity_poly.pdbx_strand_id
1 'polypeptide(L)'
;MVDRKSADELERLLQEAIQRAEDAERERQDERRRAEEQRQRAENAERERQDERRRAEEERQRAEKERQRADASEEETRRTTIEEYITACHTSVFSRFTIETDPKLSSRGSITNPRNKWCPKNLQPWTDFIHEQRLTFGILNDTFPIDSRVFENRAFLAGLGDRVSQRRIADEKSLEYFLHNSVEDPVRAIIQQLREVETVTAAFEIGDGIVFENHPHALGDTAEEVVERETLATPRTPDHGRDLNQLRPDQICVTRSNNDPFAPSTMVYISEYKSPYVSLYD
;
A
#
# COMPACT_ATOMS: atom_id res chain seq x y z
N MET A 1 119.30 1.45 19.50
CA MET A 1 118.65 0.37 18.72
C MET A 1 117.45 -0.22 19.49
N VAL A 2 116.68 0.61 20.22
CA VAL A 2 115.63 0.15 21.16
C VAL A 2 114.22 0.62 20.77
N ASP A 3 114.08 1.49 19.77
CA ASP A 3 112.81 2.19 19.52
C ASP A 3 111.90 1.55 18.45
N ARG A 4 112.38 0.51 17.76
CA ARG A 4 111.67 -0.10 16.61
C ARG A 4 110.66 -1.17 17.03
N LYS A 5 111.02 -2.02 18.01
CA LYS A 5 110.13 -3.08 18.53
C LYS A 5 108.90 -2.53 19.27
N SER A 6 109.02 -1.38 19.92
CA SER A 6 107.89 -0.72 20.61
C SER A 6 106.92 -0.07 19.64
N ALA A 7 107.39 0.36 18.46
CA ALA A 7 106.55 0.93 17.41
C ALA A 7 105.74 -0.16 16.69
N ASP A 8 106.38 -1.29 16.35
CA ASP A 8 105.73 -2.42 15.66
C ASP A 8 104.60 -3.05 16.52
N GLU A 9 104.78 -3.12 17.84
CA GLU A 9 103.78 -3.67 18.77
C GLU A 9 102.59 -2.71 18.98
N LEU A 10 102.85 -1.40 18.95
CA LEU A 10 101.82 -0.36 18.98
C LEU A 10 101.00 -0.35 17.68
N GLU A 11 101.65 -0.56 16.53
CA GLU A 11 101.01 -0.64 15.22
C GLU A 11 100.07 -1.86 15.11
N ARG A 12 100.49 -3.02 15.63
CA ARG A 12 99.64 -4.22 15.72
C ARG A 12 98.42 -3.99 16.60
N LEU A 13 98.58 -3.35 17.75
CA LEU A 13 97.46 -3.02 18.65
C LEU A 13 96.49 -2.00 18.01
N LEU A 14 97.02 -1.04 17.26
CA LEU A 14 96.20 -0.08 16.52
C LEU A 14 95.37 -0.78 15.43
N GLN A 15 95.98 -1.71 14.68
CA GLN A 15 95.29 -2.52 13.67
C GLN A 15 94.20 -3.43 14.27
N GLU A 16 94.47 -4.10 15.39
CA GLU A 16 93.43 -4.89 16.07
C GLU A 16 92.28 -4.02 16.60
N ALA A 17 92.59 -2.82 17.11
CA ALA A 17 91.56 -1.88 17.57
C ALA A 17 90.70 -1.37 16.41
N ILE A 18 91.31 -1.08 15.25
CA ILE A 18 90.60 -0.71 14.01
C ILE A 18 89.71 -1.86 13.55
N GLN A 19 90.22 -3.09 13.49
CA GLN A 19 89.43 -4.25 13.05
C GLN A 19 88.22 -4.50 13.96
N ARG A 20 88.41 -4.42 15.29
CA ARG A 20 87.29 -4.54 16.25
C ARG A 20 86.28 -3.39 16.11
N ALA A 21 86.75 -2.18 15.82
CA ALA A 21 85.85 -1.05 15.60
C ALA A 21 85.02 -1.24 14.32
N GLU A 22 85.63 -1.70 13.23
CA GLU A 22 84.96 -2.03 11.97
C GLU A 22 83.96 -3.18 12.10
N ASP A 23 84.31 -4.24 12.83
CA ASP A 23 83.42 -5.38 13.07
C ASP A 23 82.24 -4.98 13.95
N ALA A 24 82.49 -4.20 15.01
CA ALA A 24 81.42 -3.65 15.85
C ALA A 24 80.52 -2.67 15.07
N GLU A 25 81.06 -1.95 14.07
CA GLU A 25 80.26 -1.09 13.20
C GLU A 25 79.41 -1.89 12.21
N ARG A 26 79.94 -2.99 11.66
CA ARG A 26 79.18 -3.94 10.84
C ARG A 26 78.03 -4.58 11.62
N GLU A 27 78.27 -5.05 12.85
CA GLU A 27 77.21 -5.60 13.70
C GLU A 27 76.10 -4.57 13.99
N ARG A 28 76.48 -3.33 14.31
CA ARG A 28 75.50 -2.24 14.50
C ARG A 28 74.70 -1.93 13.24
N GLN A 29 75.31 -1.99 12.06
CA GLN A 29 74.61 -1.80 10.78
C GLN A 29 73.63 -2.94 10.50
N ASP A 30 74.04 -4.19 10.73
CA ASP A 30 73.18 -5.36 10.55
C ASP A 30 72.01 -5.38 11.53
N GLU A 31 72.21 -5.00 12.80
CA GLU A 31 71.14 -4.84 13.79
C GLU A 31 70.15 -3.74 13.38
N ARG A 32 70.64 -2.59 12.91
CA ARG A 32 69.78 -1.52 12.39
C ARG A 32 68.94 -1.99 11.21
N ARG A 33 69.55 -2.71 10.27
CA ARG A 33 68.86 -3.24 9.10
C ARG A 33 67.76 -4.23 9.50
N ARG A 34 68.06 -5.16 10.43
CA ARG A 34 67.07 -6.11 10.95
C ARG A 34 65.93 -5.40 11.69
N ALA A 35 66.24 -4.38 12.49
CA ALA A 35 65.23 -3.60 13.19
C ALA A 35 64.32 -2.82 12.22
N GLU A 36 64.87 -2.28 11.14
CA GLU A 36 64.12 -1.56 10.10
C GLU A 36 63.23 -2.50 9.29
N GLU A 37 63.74 -3.68 8.90
CA GLU A 37 62.94 -4.72 8.26
C GLU A 37 61.79 -5.20 9.16
N GLN A 38 62.02 -5.36 10.45
CA GLN A 38 60.98 -5.76 11.41
C GLN A 38 59.92 -4.67 11.58
N ARG A 39 60.31 -3.38 11.61
CA ARG A 39 59.38 -2.24 11.61
C ARG A 39 58.54 -2.22 10.34
N GLN A 40 59.15 -2.37 9.17
CA GLN A 40 58.43 -2.38 7.90
C GLN A 40 57.42 -3.53 7.82
N ARG A 41 57.78 -4.72 8.31
CA ARG A 41 56.86 -5.87 8.39
C ARG A 41 55.68 -5.59 9.33
N ALA A 42 55.94 -4.97 10.48
CA ALA A 42 54.89 -4.60 11.43
C ALA A 42 53.94 -3.54 10.85
N GLU A 43 54.46 -2.52 10.16
CA GLU A 43 53.65 -1.51 9.49
C GLU A 43 52.81 -2.08 8.35
N ASN A 44 53.37 -2.98 7.55
CA ASN A 44 52.61 -3.65 6.48
C ASN A 44 51.48 -4.51 7.06
N ALA A 45 51.76 -5.27 8.13
CA ALA A 45 50.72 -6.06 8.82
C ALA A 45 49.64 -5.18 9.47
N GLU A 46 50.00 -4.01 9.99
CA GLU A 46 49.05 -3.02 10.50
C GLU A 46 48.13 -2.52 9.38
N ARG A 47 48.71 -2.16 8.23
CA ARG A 47 47.95 -1.70 7.05
C ARG A 47 47.02 -2.76 6.51
N GLU A 48 47.48 -4.01 6.40
CA GLU A 48 46.65 -5.14 5.96
C GLU A 48 45.46 -5.33 6.90
N ARG A 49 45.67 -5.31 8.22
CA ARG A 49 44.58 -5.39 9.21
C ARG A 49 43.61 -4.22 9.12
N GLN A 50 44.10 -3.01 8.87
CA GLN A 50 43.24 -1.84 8.68
C GLN A 50 42.41 -1.93 7.40
N ASP A 51 43.00 -2.40 6.30
CA ASP A 51 42.31 -2.61 5.03
C ASP A 51 41.27 -3.74 5.13
N GLU A 52 41.58 -4.84 5.81
CA GLU A 52 40.61 -5.92 6.10
C GLU A 52 39.44 -5.41 6.94
N ARG A 53 39.72 -4.65 8.01
CA ARG A 53 38.68 -4.02 8.83
C ARG A 53 37.81 -3.08 8.02
N ARG A 54 38.41 -2.26 7.15
CA ARG A 54 37.66 -1.33 6.27
C ARG A 54 36.76 -2.11 5.32
N ARG A 55 37.28 -3.16 4.69
CA ARG A 55 36.48 -4.03 3.79
C ARG A 55 35.33 -4.71 4.53
N ALA A 56 35.58 -5.26 5.71
CA ALA A 56 34.55 -5.90 6.53
C ALA A 56 33.45 -4.91 6.96
N GLU A 57 33.83 -3.67 7.29
CA GLU A 57 32.88 -2.61 7.64
C GLU A 57 32.04 -2.17 6.43
N GLU A 58 32.67 -1.95 5.28
CA GLU A 58 31.95 -1.64 4.04
C GLU A 58 30.97 -2.76 3.64
N GLU A 59 31.35 -4.02 3.81
CA GLU A 59 30.49 -5.17 3.54
C GLU A 59 29.30 -5.22 4.51
N ARG A 60 29.52 -5.00 5.81
CA ARG A 60 28.44 -4.90 6.81
C ARG A 60 27.46 -3.78 6.48
N GLN A 61 27.95 -2.60 6.12
CA GLN A 61 27.10 -1.48 5.75
C GLN A 61 26.30 -1.76 4.48
N ARG A 62 26.87 -2.47 3.50
CA ARG A 62 26.14 -2.89 2.30
C ARG A 62 25.06 -3.92 2.65
N ALA A 63 25.39 -4.92 3.45
CA ALA A 63 24.43 -5.93 3.90
C ALA A 63 23.28 -5.32 4.70
N GLU A 64 23.57 -4.36 5.59
CA GLU A 64 22.54 -3.66 6.36
C GLU A 64 21.62 -2.82 5.46
N LYS A 65 22.18 -2.06 4.52
CA LYS A 65 21.37 -1.30 3.55
C LYS A 65 20.49 -2.21 2.69
N GLU A 66 21.01 -3.35 2.27
CA GLU A 66 20.24 -4.31 1.48
C GLU A 66 19.11 -4.93 2.31
N ARG A 67 19.39 -5.29 3.57
CA ARG A 67 18.37 -5.77 4.51
C ARG A 67 17.29 -4.71 4.75
N GLN A 68 17.66 -3.45 4.98
CA GLN A 68 16.69 -2.37 5.15
C GLN A 68 15.81 -2.16 3.91
N ARG A 69 16.38 -2.29 2.70
CA ARG A 69 15.62 -2.21 1.45
C ARG A 69 14.67 -3.39 1.30
N ALA A 70 15.14 -4.60 1.61
CA ALA A 70 14.31 -5.80 1.58
C ALA A 70 13.15 -5.70 2.57
N ASP A 71 13.43 -5.34 3.83
CA ASP A 71 12.42 -5.16 4.88
C ASP A 71 11.37 -4.09 4.47
N ALA A 72 11.81 -2.97 3.89
CA ALA A 72 10.90 -1.91 3.42
C ALA A 72 10.03 -2.36 2.23
N SER A 73 10.62 -3.10 1.28
CA SER A 73 9.89 -3.66 0.14
C SER A 73 8.87 -4.71 0.59
N GLU A 74 9.22 -5.56 1.56
CA GLU A 74 8.31 -6.53 2.16
C GLU A 74 7.16 -5.82 2.88
N GLU A 75 7.43 -4.76 3.65
CA GLU A 75 6.40 -3.97 4.33
C GLU A 75 5.40 -3.31 3.35
N GLU A 76 5.87 -2.88 2.18
CA GLU A 76 4.99 -2.25 1.18
C GLU A 76 4.15 -3.27 0.40
N THR A 77 4.70 -4.47 0.19
CA THR A 77 4.11 -5.52 -0.64
C THR A 77 3.34 -6.59 0.14
N ARG A 78 3.53 -6.67 1.46
CA ARG A 78 2.75 -7.55 2.33
C ARG A 78 1.28 -7.14 2.32
N ARG A 79 0.41 -8.13 2.47
CA ARG A 79 -1.03 -7.89 2.62
C ARG A 79 -1.33 -7.09 3.89
N THR A 80 -2.41 -6.32 3.81
CA THR A 80 -2.85 -5.44 4.89
C THR A 80 -3.87 -6.13 5.78
N THR A 81 -3.92 -5.72 7.06
CA THR A 81 -5.06 -5.99 7.94
C THR A 81 -6.27 -5.14 7.53
N ILE A 82 -7.45 -5.40 8.06
CA ILE A 82 -8.66 -4.62 7.72
C ILE A 82 -8.49 -3.12 8.07
N GLU A 83 -7.87 -2.81 9.21
CA GLU A 83 -7.62 -1.42 9.62
C GLU A 83 -6.60 -0.73 8.72
N GLU A 84 -5.48 -1.41 8.43
CA GLU A 84 -4.45 -0.92 7.51
C GLU A 84 -5.02 -0.72 6.10
N TYR A 85 -5.91 -1.61 5.65
CA TYR A 85 -6.56 -1.56 4.36
C TYR A 85 -7.50 -0.35 4.25
N ILE A 86 -8.44 -0.20 5.18
CA ILE A 86 -9.38 0.93 5.20
C ILE A 86 -8.61 2.26 5.25
N THR A 87 -7.57 2.31 6.09
CA THR A 87 -6.69 3.48 6.17
C THR A 87 -6.02 3.76 4.83
N ALA A 88 -5.41 2.74 4.20
CA ALA A 88 -4.73 2.90 2.92
C ALA A 88 -5.69 3.25 1.76
N CYS A 89 -6.91 2.69 1.72
CA CYS A 89 -7.95 3.09 0.77
C CYS A 89 -8.25 4.59 0.91
N HIS A 90 -8.38 5.08 2.13
CA HIS A 90 -8.63 6.50 2.37
C HIS A 90 -7.42 7.37 1.98
N THR A 91 -6.24 7.07 2.52
CA THR A 91 -5.06 7.94 2.39
C THR A 91 -4.40 7.86 1.01
N SER A 92 -4.44 6.70 0.35
CA SER A 92 -3.76 6.49 -0.93
C SER A 92 -4.68 6.64 -2.13
N VAL A 93 -5.97 6.28 -2.02
CA VAL A 93 -6.92 6.29 -3.15
C VAL A 93 -7.92 7.42 -3.03
N PHE A 94 -8.74 7.43 -1.98
CA PHE A 94 -9.84 8.39 -1.85
C PHE A 94 -9.35 9.85 -1.72
N SER A 95 -8.23 10.07 -1.03
CA SER A 95 -7.60 11.40 -0.90
C SER A 95 -7.19 12.02 -2.24
N ARG A 96 -7.08 11.22 -3.32
CA ARG A 96 -6.75 11.69 -4.66
C ARG A 96 -7.94 12.29 -5.42
N PHE A 97 -9.11 12.38 -4.78
CA PHE A 97 -10.30 13.03 -5.33
C PHE A 97 -9.97 14.46 -5.78
N THR A 98 -10.03 14.70 -7.09
CA THR A 98 -9.73 16.02 -7.67
C THR A 98 -10.79 16.36 -8.71
N ILE A 99 -11.40 17.53 -8.58
CA ILE A 99 -12.40 18.04 -9.54
C ILE A 99 -11.74 18.89 -10.63
N GLU A 100 -12.42 19.02 -11.77
CA GLU A 100 -11.85 19.73 -12.93
C GLU A 100 -11.55 21.23 -12.73
N THR A 101 -12.27 22.08 -12.02
CA THR A 101 -12.06 23.55 -11.97
C THR A 101 -12.26 24.35 -13.26
N ASP A 102 -11.84 23.92 -14.47
CA ASP A 102 -12.18 24.65 -15.71
C ASP A 102 -13.63 24.36 -16.14
N PRO A 103 -14.56 25.33 -16.08
CA PRO A 103 -15.95 25.12 -16.46
C PRO A 103 -16.14 24.76 -17.93
N LYS A 104 -15.15 25.00 -18.80
CA LYS A 104 -15.19 24.65 -20.23
C LYS A 104 -14.87 23.18 -20.48
N LEU A 105 -14.19 22.54 -19.54
CA LEU A 105 -13.80 21.12 -19.60
C LEU A 105 -14.74 20.24 -18.77
N SER A 106 -15.61 20.85 -17.97
CA SER A 106 -16.69 20.15 -17.28
C SER A 106 -17.95 20.07 -18.12
N SER A 107 -18.62 18.92 -18.06
CA SER A 107 -19.99 18.84 -18.53
C SER A 107 -20.92 19.47 -17.49
N ARG A 108 -21.70 20.47 -17.93
CA ARG A 108 -22.95 20.80 -17.24
C ARG A 108 -23.88 19.63 -17.47
N GLY A 109 -23.90 18.69 -16.53
CA GLY A 109 -24.87 17.60 -16.54
C GLY A 109 -26.27 18.19 -16.75
N SER A 110 -27.11 17.48 -17.51
CA SER A 110 -28.51 17.88 -17.62
C SER A 110 -29.12 17.80 -16.22
N ILE A 111 -29.77 18.88 -15.76
CA ILE A 111 -30.54 18.85 -14.52
C ILE A 111 -31.56 17.72 -14.67
N THR A 112 -31.31 16.61 -13.97
CA THR A 112 -32.16 15.43 -14.11
C THR A 112 -33.56 15.81 -13.65
N ASN A 113 -34.55 15.62 -14.51
CA ASN A 113 -35.92 15.97 -14.18
C ASN A 113 -36.34 15.28 -12.87
N PRO A 114 -36.70 16.03 -11.81
CA PRO A 114 -37.07 15.47 -10.51
C PRO A 114 -38.44 14.80 -10.53
N ARG A 115 -39.19 14.92 -11.63
CA ARG A 115 -40.48 14.23 -11.79
C ARG A 115 -40.27 12.73 -11.59
N ASN A 116 -41.05 12.13 -10.69
CA ASN A 116 -40.94 10.73 -10.25
C ASN A 116 -39.65 10.39 -9.48
N LYS A 117 -38.95 11.38 -8.90
CA LYS A 117 -37.89 11.14 -7.90
C LYS A 117 -38.43 11.36 -6.50
N TRP A 118 -38.03 10.51 -5.56
CA TRP A 118 -38.25 10.74 -4.14
C TRP A 118 -37.31 11.84 -3.67
N CYS A 119 -37.77 13.09 -3.74
CA CYS A 119 -37.05 14.24 -3.20
C CYS A 119 -37.47 14.44 -1.73
N PRO A 120 -36.58 14.18 -0.74
CA PRO A 120 -36.90 14.44 0.65
C PRO A 120 -37.20 15.93 0.83
N LYS A 121 -38.30 16.24 1.53
CA LYS A 121 -38.69 17.64 1.81
C LYS A 121 -37.80 18.30 2.85
N ASN A 122 -37.20 17.49 3.73
CA ASN A 122 -36.35 17.93 4.82
C ASN A 122 -35.11 17.03 4.87
N LEU A 123 -33.94 17.64 4.98
CA LEU A 123 -32.72 16.95 5.37
C LEU A 123 -32.64 16.98 6.90
N GLN A 124 -32.37 15.85 7.53
CA GLN A 124 -32.20 15.75 8.97
C GLN A 124 -30.82 15.14 9.28
N PRO A 125 -30.14 15.58 10.34
CA PRO A 125 -28.90 14.94 10.78
C PRO A 125 -29.16 13.48 11.16
N TRP A 126 -28.27 12.58 10.75
CA TRP A 126 -28.27 11.20 11.23
C TRP A 126 -27.59 11.14 12.60
N THR A 127 -28.36 11.44 13.65
CA THR A 127 -27.85 11.76 15.00
C THR A 127 -27.16 10.60 15.71
N ASP A 128 -27.56 9.37 15.41
CA ASP A 128 -27.05 8.12 16.00
C ASP A 128 -25.99 7.43 15.15
N PHE A 129 -25.66 7.94 13.96
CA PHE A 129 -24.70 7.33 13.04
C PHE A 129 -23.35 6.97 13.70
N ILE A 130 -22.76 7.90 14.48
CA ILE A 130 -21.48 7.65 15.16
C ILE A 130 -21.60 6.53 16.20
N HIS A 131 -22.76 6.42 16.86
CA HIS A 131 -23.00 5.36 17.82
C HIS A 131 -23.17 4.01 17.12
N GLU A 132 -23.99 3.94 16.07
CA GLU A 132 -24.20 2.73 15.26
C GLU A 132 -22.90 2.27 14.58
N GLN A 133 -22.10 3.20 14.05
CA GLN A 133 -20.79 2.91 13.49
C GLN A 133 -19.87 2.27 14.53
N ARG A 134 -19.78 2.83 15.74
CA ARG A 134 -18.94 2.25 16.82
C ARG A 134 -19.39 0.86 17.22
N LEU A 135 -20.70 0.62 17.33
CA LEU A 135 -21.23 -0.71 17.64
C LEU A 135 -20.88 -1.72 16.53
N THR A 136 -21.06 -1.32 15.27
CA THR A 136 -20.74 -2.14 14.10
C THR A 136 -19.25 -2.52 14.08
N PHE A 137 -18.35 -1.55 14.22
CA PHE A 137 -16.91 -1.82 14.28
C PHE A 137 -16.49 -2.59 15.53
N GLY A 138 -17.20 -2.41 16.66
CA GLY A 138 -16.98 -3.21 17.87
C GLY A 138 -17.28 -4.68 17.62
N ILE A 139 -18.46 -5.00 17.09
CA ILE A 139 -18.83 -6.38 16.72
C ILE A 139 -17.84 -6.95 15.70
N LEU A 140 -17.44 -6.15 14.71
CA LEU A 140 -16.47 -6.57 13.71
C LEU A 140 -15.11 -6.92 14.33
N ASN A 141 -14.61 -6.10 15.26
CA ASN A 141 -13.36 -6.36 15.96
C ASN A 141 -13.44 -7.62 16.85
N ASP A 142 -14.62 -7.92 17.40
CA ASP A 142 -14.84 -9.10 18.23
C ASP A 142 -15.01 -10.39 17.41
N THR A 143 -15.45 -10.28 16.15
CA THR A 143 -15.81 -11.44 15.30
C THR A 143 -14.82 -11.74 14.19
N PHE A 144 -14.17 -10.73 13.61
CA PHE A 144 -13.18 -10.88 12.54
C PHE A 144 -11.76 -10.94 13.11
N PRO A 145 -10.87 -11.83 12.63
CA PRO A 145 -9.49 -11.88 13.10
C PRO A 145 -8.72 -10.63 12.65
N ILE A 146 -8.59 -9.61 13.52
CA ILE A 146 -8.07 -8.28 13.16
C ILE A 146 -6.61 -8.31 12.66
N ASP A 147 -5.81 -9.27 13.13
CA ASP A 147 -4.42 -9.47 12.69
C ASP A 147 -4.31 -10.19 11.33
N SER A 148 -5.44 -10.61 10.76
CA SER A 148 -5.48 -11.30 9.46
C SER A 148 -5.09 -10.36 8.33
N ARG A 149 -4.02 -10.73 7.62
CA ARG A 149 -3.46 -9.98 6.49
C ARG A 149 -3.96 -10.55 5.16
N VAL A 150 -5.22 -10.27 4.85
CA VAL A 150 -5.90 -10.84 3.66
C VAL A 150 -6.22 -9.82 2.57
N PHE A 151 -6.09 -8.53 2.85
CA PHE A 151 -6.45 -7.45 1.92
C PHE A 151 -5.27 -7.00 1.05
N GLU A 152 -5.55 -6.25 -0.01
CA GLU A 152 -4.53 -5.77 -0.94
C GLU A 152 -3.44 -4.97 -0.23
N ASN A 153 -2.22 -5.05 -0.77
CA ASN A 153 -1.06 -4.40 -0.18
C ASN A 153 -1.03 -2.89 -0.44
N ARG A 154 -0.19 -2.19 0.32
CA ARG A 154 -0.07 -0.73 0.26
C ARG A 154 0.48 -0.26 -1.09
N ALA A 155 1.43 -0.99 -1.68
CA ALA A 155 1.99 -0.70 -3.00
C ALA A 155 0.88 -0.66 -4.07
N PHE A 156 -0.02 -1.64 -4.07
CA PHE A 156 -1.14 -1.72 -5.00
C PHE A 156 -2.10 -0.53 -4.83
N LEU A 157 -2.48 -0.20 -3.59
CA LEU A 157 -3.38 0.92 -3.32
C LEU A 157 -2.75 2.27 -3.67
N ALA A 158 -1.44 2.43 -3.47
CA ALA A 158 -0.71 3.61 -3.93
C ALA A 158 -0.76 3.75 -5.47
N GLY A 159 -0.46 2.67 -6.18
CA GLY A 159 -0.55 2.65 -7.65
C GLY A 159 -1.97 2.85 -8.18
N LEU A 160 -2.98 2.31 -7.50
CA LEU A 160 -4.39 2.57 -7.80
C LEU A 160 -4.73 4.05 -7.61
N GLY A 161 -4.28 4.64 -6.50
CA GLY A 161 -4.39 6.07 -6.21
C GLY A 161 -3.80 6.96 -7.31
N ASP A 162 -2.58 6.64 -7.75
CA ASP A 162 -1.93 7.37 -8.84
C ASP A 162 -2.75 7.26 -10.14
N ARG A 163 -3.25 6.06 -10.47
CA ARG A 163 -4.09 5.84 -11.66
C ARG A 163 -5.40 6.61 -11.61
N VAL A 164 -6.13 6.60 -10.48
CA VAL A 164 -7.39 7.35 -10.38
C VAL A 164 -7.16 8.87 -10.44
N SER A 165 -6.04 9.35 -9.88
CA SER A 165 -5.68 10.77 -9.87
C SER A 165 -5.43 11.35 -11.27
N GLN A 166 -5.13 10.51 -12.27
CA GLN A 166 -4.93 10.95 -13.66
C GLN A 166 -6.22 11.45 -14.32
N ARG A 167 -7.39 11.13 -13.75
CA ARG A 167 -8.70 11.52 -14.27
C ARG A 167 -9.37 12.48 -13.30
N ARG A 168 -9.30 13.78 -13.62
CA ARG A 168 -10.08 14.79 -12.89
C ARG A 168 -11.57 14.56 -13.10
N ILE A 169 -12.33 14.83 -12.05
CA ILE A 169 -13.78 14.66 -12.05
C ILE A 169 -14.40 15.89 -12.74
N ALA A 170 -14.87 15.68 -13.96
CA ALA A 170 -15.44 16.70 -14.83
C ALA A 170 -16.93 16.45 -15.13
N ASP A 171 -17.39 15.21 -14.94
CA ASP A 171 -18.71 14.70 -15.31
C ASP A 171 -19.12 13.50 -14.43
N GLU A 172 -20.32 12.98 -14.65
CA GLU A 172 -20.85 11.84 -13.90
C GLU A 172 -20.03 10.56 -14.14
N LYS A 173 -19.52 10.35 -15.34
CA LYS A 173 -18.73 9.14 -15.70
C LYS A 173 -17.37 9.10 -15.02
N SER A 174 -16.71 10.26 -14.91
CA SER A 174 -15.45 10.40 -14.19
C SER A 174 -15.65 10.26 -12.67
N LEU A 175 -16.78 10.73 -12.14
CA LEU A 175 -17.17 10.49 -10.75
C LEU A 175 -17.47 9.01 -10.48
N GLU A 176 -18.25 8.37 -11.35
CA GLU A 176 -18.55 6.93 -11.29
C GLU A 176 -17.26 6.10 -11.29
N TYR A 177 -16.35 6.38 -12.24
CA TYR A 177 -15.05 5.72 -12.29
C TYR A 177 -14.28 5.88 -10.97
N PHE A 178 -14.27 7.09 -10.40
CA PHE A 178 -13.57 7.34 -9.14
C PHE A 178 -14.20 6.55 -7.98
N LEU A 179 -15.53 6.57 -7.84
CA LEU A 179 -16.23 5.91 -6.74
C LEU A 179 -16.21 4.39 -6.85
N HIS A 180 -16.23 3.84 -8.07
CA HIS A 180 -16.03 2.41 -8.29
C HIS A 180 -14.68 1.95 -7.73
N ASN A 181 -13.60 2.68 -8.04
CA ASN A 181 -12.24 2.32 -7.64
C ASN A 181 -11.93 2.66 -6.16
N SER A 182 -12.54 3.70 -5.61
CA SER A 182 -12.21 4.20 -4.26
C SER A 182 -13.19 3.75 -3.17
N VAL A 183 -14.38 3.29 -3.54
CA VAL A 183 -15.43 2.88 -2.60
C VAL A 183 -16.00 1.51 -2.95
N GLU A 184 -16.56 1.32 -4.14
CA GLU A 184 -17.32 0.09 -4.46
C GLU A 184 -16.43 -1.16 -4.45
N ASP A 185 -15.32 -1.14 -5.17
CA ASP A 185 -14.38 -2.26 -5.22
C ASP A 185 -13.74 -2.55 -3.85
N PRO A 186 -13.23 -1.56 -3.10
CA PRO A 186 -12.76 -1.79 -1.72
C PRO A 186 -13.82 -2.39 -0.79
N VAL A 187 -15.07 -1.90 -0.84
CA VAL A 187 -16.14 -2.45 -0.01
C VAL A 187 -16.48 -3.88 -0.45
N ARG A 188 -16.49 -4.17 -1.76
CA ARG A 188 -16.67 -5.54 -2.27
C ARG A 188 -15.56 -6.46 -1.77
N ALA A 189 -14.30 -6.03 -1.82
CA ALA A 189 -13.16 -6.78 -1.31
C ALA A 189 -13.28 -7.04 0.20
N ILE A 190 -13.71 -6.04 0.98
CA ILE A 190 -13.99 -6.19 2.42
C ILE A 190 -15.04 -7.28 2.65
N ILE A 191 -16.22 -7.14 2.04
CA ILE A 191 -17.33 -8.08 2.23
C ILE A 191 -16.95 -9.50 1.80
N GLN A 192 -16.17 -9.64 0.71
CA GLN A 192 -15.66 -10.94 0.26
C GLN A 192 -14.74 -11.61 1.27
N GLN A 193 -13.94 -10.88 2.04
CA GLN A 193 -13.14 -11.49 3.11
C GLN A 193 -13.96 -11.74 4.37
N LEU A 194 -14.90 -10.84 4.70
CA LEU A 194 -15.76 -10.98 5.87
C LEU A 194 -16.66 -12.22 5.78
N ARG A 195 -17.17 -12.54 4.58
CA ARG A 195 -18.04 -13.72 4.40
C ARG A 195 -17.35 -15.06 4.63
N GLU A 196 -16.02 -15.11 4.51
CA GLU A 196 -15.25 -16.35 4.72
C GLU A 196 -15.11 -16.70 6.21
N VAL A 197 -15.54 -15.80 7.11
CA VAL A 197 -15.44 -15.95 8.56
C VAL A 197 -16.84 -16.22 9.14
N GLU A 198 -17.04 -17.44 9.65
CA GLU A 198 -18.34 -17.92 10.16
C GLU A 198 -18.91 -17.05 11.31
N THR A 199 -18.06 -16.58 12.22
CA THR A 199 -18.48 -15.69 13.32
C THR A 199 -18.99 -14.34 12.82
N VAL A 200 -18.42 -13.83 11.74
CA VAL A 200 -18.83 -12.56 11.12
C VAL A 200 -20.14 -12.76 10.35
N THR A 201 -20.26 -13.85 9.59
CA THR A 201 -21.51 -14.15 8.86
C THR A 201 -22.68 -14.40 9.79
N ALA A 202 -22.45 -15.05 10.94
CA ALA A 202 -23.47 -15.22 11.98
C ALA A 202 -23.90 -13.89 12.63
N ALA A 203 -22.98 -12.93 12.78
CA ALA A 203 -23.27 -11.64 13.41
C ALA A 203 -23.96 -10.63 12.47
N PHE A 204 -23.60 -10.64 11.19
CA PHE A 204 -24.03 -9.62 10.23
C PHE A 204 -24.97 -10.13 9.13
N GLU A 205 -25.22 -11.44 9.06
CA GLU A 205 -26.06 -12.06 8.02
C GLU A 205 -25.66 -11.61 6.60
N ILE A 206 -24.35 -11.64 6.32
CA ILE A 206 -23.76 -11.10 5.07
C ILE A 206 -24.29 -11.84 3.82
N GLY A 207 -24.70 -13.10 3.97
CA GLY A 207 -25.13 -13.95 2.87
C GLY A 207 -23.98 -14.24 1.90
N ASP A 208 -24.27 -14.26 0.60
CA ASP A 208 -23.26 -14.45 -0.46
C ASP A 208 -22.45 -13.18 -0.77
N GLY A 209 -22.76 -12.08 -0.07
CA GLY A 209 -22.08 -10.79 -0.15
C GLY A 209 -22.95 -9.70 -0.77
N ILE A 210 -22.29 -8.67 -1.31
CA ILE A 210 -22.94 -7.52 -1.92
C ILE A 210 -22.58 -7.39 -3.39
N VAL A 211 -23.54 -6.88 -4.18
CA VAL A 211 -23.35 -6.53 -5.59
C VAL A 211 -23.74 -5.08 -5.79
N PHE A 212 -22.86 -4.34 -6.47
CA PHE A 212 -23.14 -3.01 -6.98
C PHE A 212 -23.60 -3.17 -8.44
N GLU A 213 -24.87 -2.91 -8.71
CA GLU A 213 -25.46 -3.07 -10.03
C GLU A 213 -25.91 -1.71 -10.58
N ASN A 214 -25.46 -1.38 -11.79
CA ASN A 214 -25.78 -0.13 -12.47
C ASN A 214 -26.71 -0.33 -13.69
N HIS A 215 -27.07 -1.58 -14.01
CA HIS A 215 -27.96 -1.87 -15.13
C HIS A 215 -29.36 -2.27 -14.62
N PRO A 216 -30.41 -1.48 -14.93
CA PRO A 216 -31.79 -1.83 -14.60
C PRO A 216 -32.21 -3.23 -15.10
N HIS A 217 -31.68 -3.66 -16.26
CA HIS A 217 -31.96 -4.97 -16.85
C HIS A 217 -31.34 -6.16 -16.12
N ALA A 218 -30.32 -5.95 -15.29
CA ALA A 218 -29.72 -7.00 -14.47
C ALA A 218 -30.50 -7.23 -13.16
N LEU A 219 -31.41 -6.32 -12.82
CA LEU A 219 -32.25 -6.38 -11.61
C LEU A 219 -33.67 -6.87 -11.91
N GLY A 220 -34.10 -6.84 -13.18
CA GLY A 220 -35.32 -7.49 -13.64
C GLY A 220 -35.03 -8.97 -13.91
N ASP A 221 -35.66 -9.86 -13.16
CA ASP A 221 -35.67 -11.30 -13.45
C ASP A 221 -36.52 -11.59 -14.68
N THR A 222 -36.06 -11.13 -15.84
CA THR A 222 -36.45 -11.55 -17.19
C THR A 222 -35.46 -10.91 -18.15
N ALA A 223 -34.52 -11.71 -18.67
CA ALA A 223 -34.24 -11.56 -20.10
C ALA A 223 -35.60 -11.69 -20.78
N GLU A 224 -36.12 -10.58 -21.35
CA GLU A 224 -37.34 -10.61 -22.15
C GLU A 224 -37.11 -11.60 -23.30
N GLU A 225 -37.54 -12.84 -23.09
CA GLU A 225 -37.89 -13.72 -24.18
C GLU A 225 -39.00 -12.99 -24.95
N VAL A 226 -38.65 -12.62 -26.17
CA VAL A 226 -39.51 -12.00 -27.16
C VAL A 226 -40.80 -12.80 -27.29
N VAL A 227 -41.89 -12.36 -26.64
CA VAL A 227 -43.24 -12.78 -27.00
C VAL A 227 -44.18 -11.58 -26.90
N GLU A 228 -44.39 -10.96 -28.06
CA GLU A 228 -45.66 -10.31 -28.41
C GLU A 228 -46.84 -11.15 -27.88
N ARG A 229 -47.68 -10.56 -27.02
CA ARG A 229 -49.13 -10.45 -27.28
C ARG A 229 -49.85 -9.69 -26.17
N GLU A 230 -50.58 -8.68 -26.64
CA GLU A 230 -51.71 -8.04 -25.99
C GLU A 230 -52.57 -9.04 -25.20
N THR A 231 -52.93 -8.72 -23.94
CA THR A 231 -54.34 -8.62 -23.53
C THR A 231 -54.51 -8.19 -22.06
N LEU A 232 -55.30 -7.12 -21.90
CA LEU A 232 -56.30 -6.86 -20.87
C LEU A 232 -55.89 -6.67 -19.40
N ALA A 233 -56.29 -5.51 -18.91
CA ALA A 233 -56.24 -5.04 -17.55
C ALA A 233 -56.89 -6.00 -16.54
N THR A 234 -56.14 -6.30 -15.49
CA THR A 234 -56.68 -6.67 -14.17
C THR A 234 -56.14 -5.70 -13.13
N PRO A 235 -56.98 -5.08 -12.28
CA PRO A 235 -56.52 -4.19 -11.22
C PRO A 235 -55.86 -5.03 -10.13
N ARG A 236 -54.53 -4.91 -10.00
CA ARG A 236 -53.78 -5.47 -8.88
C ARG A 236 -53.79 -4.46 -7.74
N THR A 237 -54.11 -4.94 -6.53
CA THR A 237 -53.96 -4.23 -5.26
C THR A 237 -52.52 -3.67 -5.11
N PRO A 238 -52.32 -2.53 -4.43
CA PRO A 238 -50.99 -1.95 -4.28
C PRO A 238 -50.16 -2.86 -3.37
N ASP A 239 -49.35 -3.69 -3.99
CA ASP A 239 -48.26 -4.40 -3.34
C ASP A 239 -47.20 -3.35 -2.97
N HIS A 240 -46.66 -3.42 -1.76
CA HIS A 240 -45.63 -2.49 -1.28
C HIS A 240 -44.23 -2.86 -1.81
N GLY A 241 -44.14 -3.77 -2.78
CA GLY A 241 -42.93 -4.07 -3.53
C GLY A 241 -42.55 -2.93 -4.47
N ARG A 242 -41.28 -2.51 -4.43
CA ARG A 242 -40.72 -1.60 -5.45
C ARG A 242 -40.80 -2.28 -6.81
N ASP A 243 -41.44 -1.60 -7.76
CA ASP A 243 -41.42 -2.00 -9.17
C ASP A 243 -40.01 -1.75 -9.74
N LEU A 244 -39.25 -2.84 -9.89
CA LEU A 244 -37.87 -2.82 -10.39
C LEU A 244 -37.77 -2.25 -11.82
N ASN A 245 -38.89 -2.21 -12.56
CA ASN A 245 -38.99 -1.57 -13.88
C ASN A 245 -38.95 -0.03 -13.83
N GLN A 246 -38.93 0.58 -12.64
CA GLN A 246 -38.82 2.03 -12.45
C GLN A 246 -37.40 2.52 -12.17
N LEU A 247 -36.42 1.62 -12.11
CA LEU A 247 -35.02 1.97 -11.92
C LEU A 247 -34.47 2.67 -13.15
N ARG A 248 -33.85 3.83 -12.93
CA ARG A 248 -33.26 4.62 -14.01
C ARG A 248 -31.84 4.13 -14.31
N PRO A 249 -31.33 4.30 -15.54
CA PRO A 249 -29.98 3.91 -15.91
C PRO A 249 -28.85 4.58 -15.11
N ASP A 250 -29.14 5.63 -14.33
CA ASP A 250 -28.18 6.36 -13.50
C ASP A 250 -28.20 5.96 -12.02
N GLN A 251 -29.00 4.94 -11.65
CA GLN A 251 -29.14 4.45 -10.29
C GLN A 251 -28.34 3.17 -10.05
N ILE A 252 -27.46 3.23 -9.06
CA ILE A 252 -26.68 2.08 -8.60
C ILE A 252 -27.42 1.43 -7.45
N CYS A 253 -27.85 0.19 -7.65
CA CYS A 253 -28.48 -0.61 -6.63
C CYS A 253 -27.43 -1.47 -5.93
N VAL A 254 -27.39 -1.38 -4.60
CA VAL A 254 -26.62 -2.32 -3.80
C VAL A 254 -27.56 -3.39 -3.29
N THR A 255 -27.30 -4.61 -3.74
CA THR A 255 -28.11 -5.77 -3.38
C THR A 255 -27.28 -6.72 -2.53
N ARG A 256 -27.94 -7.36 -1.56
CA ARG A 256 -27.41 -8.48 -0.80
C ARG A 256 -27.92 -9.77 -1.44
N SER A 257 -27.00 -10.64 -1.85
CA SER A 257 -27.35 -11.96 -2.37
C SER A 257 -27.69 -12.90 -1.22
N ASN A 258 -28.81 -13.61 -1.35
CA ASN A 258 -29.20 -14.64 -0.40
C ASN A 258 -28.46 -15.94 -0.71
N ASN A 259 -28.22 -16.78 0.31
CA ASN A 259 -27.53 -18.07 0.17
C ASN A 259 -28.28 -19.09 -0.72
N ASP A 260 -29.53 -18.82 -1.07
CA ASP A 260 -30.30 -19.62 -2.02
C ASP A 260 -30.17 -18.98 -3.42
N PRO A 261 -29.55 -19.66 -4.40
CA PRO A 261 -29.39 -19.16 -5.76
C PRO A 261 -30.69 -18.79 -6.46
N PHE A 262 -31.83 -19.31 -5.98
CA PHE A 262 -33.16 -19.07 -6.54
C PHE A 262 -33.96 -18.03 -5.74
N ALA A 263 -33.45 -17.57 -4.60
CA ALA A 263 -34.10 -16.52 -3.83
C ALA A 263 -33.74 -15.14 -4.40
N PRO A 264 -34.71 -14.21 -4.51
CA PRO A 264 -34.44 -12.88 -5.02
C PRO A 264 -33.47 -12.13 -4.10
N SER A 265 -32.48 -11.46 -4.69
CA SER A 265 -31.56 -10.59 -3.96
C SER A 265 -32.31 -9.47 -3.24
N THR A 266 -31.88 -9.14 -2.03
CA THR A 266 -32.49 -8.06 -1.25
C THR A 266 -31.82 -6.72 -1.57
N MET A 267 -32.58 -5.72 -2.02
CA MET A 267 -32.04 -4.38 -2.23
C MET A 267 -31.79 -3.68 -0.88
N VAL A 268 -30.54 -3.29 -0.63
CA VAL A 268 -30.09 -2.67 0.62
C VAL A 268 -30.16 -1.15 0.52
N TYR A 269 -29.59 -0.56 -0.53
CA TYR A 269 -29.69 0.88 -0.79
C TYR A 269 -29.57 1.20 -2.28
N ILE A 270 -30.02 2.41 -2.65
CA ILE A 270 -29.84 2.98 -4.00
C ILE A 270 -28.94 4.21 -3.86
N SER A 271 -27.92 4.27 -4.70
CA SER A 271 -27.06 5.44 -4.89
C SER A 271 -27.29 6.03 -6.27
N GLU A 272 -27.12 7.33 -6.41
CA GLU A 272 -27.15 8.04 -7.69
C GLU A 272 -26.02 9.06 -7.71
N TYR A 273 -25.12 8.95 -8.68
CA TYR A 273 -24.01 9.88 -8.82
C TYR A 273 -24.44 11.11 -9.62
N LYS A 274 -24.02 12.30 -9.16
CA LYS A 274 -24.30 13.57 -9.84
C LYS A 274 -23.04 14.39 -10.01
N SER A 275 -22.95 15.05 -11.17
CA SER A 275 -21.80 15.90 -11.49
C SER A 275 -21.64 17.01 -10.44
N PRO A 276 -20.41 17.26 -9.94
CA PRO A 276 -20.15 18.24 -8.89
C PRO A 276 -20.50 19.68 -9.27
N TYR A 277 -20.65 19.96 -10.57
CA TYR A 277 -20.99 21.29 -11.10
C TYR A 277 -22.49 21.56 -11.24
N VAL A 278 -23.33 20.56 -10.96
CA VAL A 278 -24.80 20.71 -11.03
C VAL A 278 -25.34 21.44 -9.79
N SER A 279 -24.55 21.63 -8.73
CA SER A 279 -25.01 22.16 -7.44
C SER A 279 -24.63 23.61 -7.12
N LEU A 280 -24.09 24.39 -8.08
CA LEU A 280 -23.57 25.74 -7.82
C LEU A 280 -24.53 26.91 -8.15
N TYR A 281 -25.80 26.65 -8.41
CA TYR A 281 -26.79 27.72 -8.57
C TYR A 281 -28.13 27.32 -7.95
N ASP A 282 -28.30 27.69 -6.67
CA ASP A 282 -29.57 28.17 -6.10
C ASP A 282 -29.32 29.59 -5.57
#